data_AF-A0A4S1F2A5-F1
#
_entry.id   AF-A0A4S1F2A5-F1
#
_cell.length_a   1.000
_cell.length_b   1.000
_cell.length_c   1.000
_cell.angle_alpha   90.00
_cell.angle_beta   90.00
_cell.angle_gamma   90.00
#
_symmetry.space_group_name_H-M   'P 1'
#
loop_
_entity.id
_entity.type
_entity.pdbx_description
1 polymer ?
#
loop_
_entity_poly.entity_id
_entity_poly.type
_entity_poly.pdbx_seq_one_letter_code
_entity_poly.pdbx_strand_id
1 'polypeptide(L)'
;YFTTIGGASAPLVAGTTVTWWKMVPVEVDEVTKDKRIVLRWDATDADGRPAYKTRIEMNFEPLEDGGTFVTIAEQGWHEGEVGLKKSYLNCEGWSQMLAFMKAYLEYGINLRDGYYRSEMKGEPA
;
A
#
# COMPACT_ATOMS: atom_id res chain seq x y z
N TYR A 1 -0.54 0.70 11.06
CA TYR A 1 -0.33 -0.75 10.84
C TYR A 1 0.45 -0.99 9.54
N PHE A 2 0.05 -0.39 8.41
CA PHE A 2 0.77 -0.58 7.13
C PHE A 2 2.08 0.21 7.01
N THR A 3 2.07 1.48 7.42
CA THR A 3 3.28 2.30 7.50
C THR A 3 4.02 1.93 8.80
N THR A 4 5.18 1.28 8.65
CA THR A 4 6.04 0.80 9.75
C THR A 4 6.82 1.98 10.35
N ILE A 5 8.12 2.08 10.09
CA ILE A 5 8.95 3.15 10.62
C ILE A 5 8.71 4.46 9.90
N GLY A 6 8.64 5.54 10.67
CA GLY A 6 8.26 6.86 10.17
C GLY A 6 6.76 7.07 10.00
N GLY A 7 5.96 5.99 10.04
CA GLY A 7 4.50 6.06 9.99
C GLY A 7 3.96 6.76 8.74
N ALA A 8 2.74 7.26 8.88
CA ALA A 8 2.14 8.20 7.94
C ALA A 8 2.17 9.61 8.56
N SER A 9 2.48 10.63 7.78
CA SER A 9 2.58 12.01 8.27
C SER A 9 1.24 12.60 8.73
N ALA A 10 0.12 12.06 8.24
CA ALA A 10 -1.24 12.50 8.54
C ALA A 10 -2.25 11.39 8.22
N PRO A 11 -3.51 11.50 8.70
CA PRO A 11 -4.62 10.66 8.23
C PRO A 11 -4.86 10.83 6.72
N LEU A 12 -5.45 9.80 6.09
CA LEU A 12 -5.84 9.88 4.69
C LEU A 12 -7.08 10.77 4.54
N VAL A 13 -6.94 11.92 3.88
CA VAL A 13 -8.01 12.85 3.56
C VAL A 13 -7.98 13.13 2.06
N ALA A 14 -9.12 13.00 1.38
CA ALA A 14 -9.21 13.25 -0.06
C ALA A 14 -8.68 14.65 -0.44
N GLY A 15 -7.93 14.74 -1.53
CA GLY A 15 -7.28 15.95 -2.00
C GLY A 15 -5.98 16.31 -1.28
N THR A 16 -5.47 15.47 -0.38
CA THR A 16 -4.21 15.72 0.33
C THR A 16 -3.08 14.80 -0.15
N THR A 17 -1.85 15.17 0.19
CA THR A 17 -0.67 14.30 0.07
C THR A 17 -0.19 13.91 1.46
N VAL A 18 -0.05 12.61 1.70
CA VAL A 18 0.45 12.05 2.95
C VAL A 18 1.80 11.40 2.68
N THR A 19 2.81 11.69 3.50
CA THR A 19 4.12 11.06 3.37
C THR A 19 4.16 9.78 4.19
N TRP A 20 4.48 8.66 3.55
CA TRP A 20 4.71 7.37 4.18
C TRP A 20 6.20 7.11 4.35
N TRP A 21 6.56 6.51 5.50
CA TRP A 21 7.95 6.19 5.86
C TRP A 21 8.91 7.39 5.76
N LYS A 22 8.39 8.61 5.91
CA LYS A 22 9.09 9.90 5.71
C LYS A 22 9.65 10.16 4.30
N MET A 23 9.44 9.28 3.34
CA MET A 23 10.10 9.37 2.02
C MET A 23 9.12 9.28 0.85
N VAL A 24 8.00 8.57 0.99
CA VAL A 24 7.10 8.29 -0.13
C VAL A 24 5.89 9.22 -0.08
N PRO A 25 5.75 10.20 -0.98
CA PRO A 25 4.54 11.00 -1.09
C PRO A 25 3.42 10.16 -1.69
N VAL A 26 2.29 10.10 -1.00
CA VAL A 26 1.07 9.40 -1.44
C VAL A 26 -0.03 10.43 -1.60
N GLU A 27 -0.50 10.62 -2.82
CA GLU A 27 -1.67 11.43 -3.13
C GLU A 27 -2.95 10.64 -2.81
N VAL A 28 -3.88 11.29 -2.12
CA VAL A 28 -5.14 10.69 -1.69
C VAL A 28 -6.25 11.25 -2.57
N ASP A 29 -6.73 10.46 -3.52
CA ASP A 29 -7.80 10.86 -4.44
C ASP A 29 -9.17 10.72 -3.79
N GLU A 30 -9.41 9.60 -3.10
CA GLU A 30 -10.71 9.27 -2.52
C GLU A 30 -10.53 8.52 -1.19
N VAL A 31 -11.34 8.89 -0.20
CA VAL A 31 -11.54 8.09 1.02
C VAL A 31 -13.02 8.11 1.35
N THR A 32 -13.70 7.01 1.05
CA THR A 32 -15.07 6.76 1.46
C THR A 32 -15.03 5.75 2.59
N LYS A 33 -15.36 6.21 3.81
CA LYS A 33 -15.32 5.39 5.03
C LYS A 33 -16.01 4.04 4.80
N ASP A 34 -15.30 2.97 5.17
CA ASP A 34 -15.75 1.57 5.11
C ASP A 34 -16.14 1.07 3.71
N LYS A 35 -15.76 1.77 2.63
CA LYS A 35 -16.14 1.42 1.26
C LYS A 35 -14.99 1.46 0.27
N ARG A 36 -14.20 2.54 0.28
CA ARG A 36 -13.26 2.79 -0.82
C ARG A 36 -12.11 3.70 -0.44
N ILE A 37 -10.93 3.37 -0.92
CA ILE A 37 -9.73 4.21 -0.82
C ILE A 37 -9.07 4.23 -2.21
N VAL A 38 -8.75 5.42 -2.70
CA VAL A 38 -8.01 5.60 -3.96
C VAL A 38 -6.76 6.44 -3.69
N LEU A 39 -5.61 5.89 -4.04
CA LEU A 39 -4.30 6.50 -3.84
C LEU A 39 -3.53 6.60 -5.15
N ARG A 40 -2.61 7.55 -5.23
CA ARG A 40 -1.61 7.64 -6.29
C ARG A 40 -0.22 7.83 -5.68
N TRP A 41 0.77 7.12 -6.20
CA TRP A 41 2.17 7.34 -5.85
C TRP A 41 3.07 7.16 -7.06
N ASP A 42 4.32 7.57 -6.89
CA ASP A 42 5.33 7.50 -7.95
C ASP A 42 5.87 6.07 -8.12
N ALA A 43 5.72 5.53 -9.32
CA ALA A 43 6.56 4.45 -9.80
C ALA A 43 7.86 5.01 -10.36
N THR A 44 8.97 4.46 -9.90
CA THR A 44 10.30 4.74 -10.44
C THR A 44 10.71 3.62 -11.39
N ASP A 45 10.86 3.96 -12.68
CA ASP A 45 11.56 3.10 -13.64
C ASP A 45 13.08 3.21 -13.45
N ALA A 46 13.85 2.33 -14.09
CA ALA A 46 15.32 2.32 -14.07
C ALA A 46 15.94 3.70 -14.36
N ASP A 47 17.20 3.87 -13.93
CA ASP A 47 17.93 5.14 -13.92
C ASP A 47 17.72 5.99 -15.19
N GLY A 48 17.14 7.18 -15.00
CA GLY A 48 17.01 8.22 -16.02
C GLY A 48 15.62 8.48 -16.58
N ARG A 49 14.60 7.66 -16.26
CA ARG A 49 13.21 7.96 -16.64
C ARG A 49 12.50 8.81 -15.58
N PRO A 50 11.67 9.78 -15.98
CA PRO A 50 10.81 10.49 -15.03
C PRO A 50 9.89 9.51 -14.30
N ALA A 51 9.67 9.75 -13.02
CA ALA A 51 8.64 9.05 -12.28
C ALA A 51 7.26 9.29 -12.91
N TYR A 52 6.41 8.29 -12.87
CA TYR A 52 5.02 8.36 -13.31
C TYR A 52 4.11 7.83 -12.21
N LYS A 53 2.84 8.20 -12.25
CA LYS A 53 1.88 7.85 -11.20
C LYS A 53 1.25 6.49 -11.47
N THR A 54 1.37 5.58 -10.51
CA THR A 54 0.44 4.45 -10.43
C THR A 54 -0.79 4.86 -9.63
N ARG A 55 -1.91 4.17 -9.88
CA ARG A 55 -3.17 4.39 -9.18
C ARG A 55 -3.63 3.11 -8.53
N ILE A 56 -3.88 3.20 -7.23
CA ILE A 56 -4.26 2.09 -6.36
C ILE A 56 -5.70 2.30 -5.94
N GLU A 57 -6.54 1.30 -6.17
CA GLU A 57 -7.94 1.26 -5.74
C GLU A 57 -8.14 0.13 -4.76
N MET A 58 -8.63 0.46 -3.57
CA MET A 58 -9.04 -0.51 -2.57
C MET A 58 -10.55 -0.41 -2.38
N ASN A 59 -11.27 -1.52 -2.53
CA ASN A 59 -12.71 -1.58 -2.27
C ASN A 59 -12.99 -2.56 -1.14
N PHE A 60 -14.01 -2.21 -0.34
CA PHE A 60 -14.45 -2.96 0.81
C PHE A 60 -15.96 -3.20 0.66
N GLU A 61 -16.33 -4.46 0.49
CA GLU A 61 -17.73 -4.88 0.34
C GLU A 61 -18.13 -5.74 1.54
N PRO A 62 -19.22 -5.42 2.26
CA PRO A 62 -19.68 -6.25 3.35
C PRO A 62 -20.23 -7.60 2.83
N LEU A 63 -19.93 -8.68 3.53
CA LEU A 63 -20.45 -10.02 3.26
C LEU A 63 -21.58 -10.38 4.25
N GLU A 64 -22.44 -11.31 3.85
CA GLU A 64 -23.60 -11.74 4.66
C GLU A 64 -23.20 -12.38 6.00
N ASP A 65 -22.01 -12.97 6.09
CA ASP A 65 -21.47 -13.60 7.30
C ASP A 65 -20.80 -12.59 8.27
N GLY A 66 -20.89 -11.29 7.97
CA GLY A 66 -20.22 -10.24 8.72
C GLY A 66 -18.75 -10.01 8.31
N GLY A 67 -18.25 -10.78 7.33
CA GLY A 67 -16.95 -10.57 6.72
C GLY A 67 -16.89 -9.34 5.81
N THR A 68 -15.72 -9.08 5.23
CA THR A 68 -15.51 -8.03 4.23
C THR A 68 -14.74 -8.61 3.05
N PHE A 69 -15.30 -8.49 1.85
CA PHE A 69 -14.60 -8.77 0.61
C PHE A 69 -13.74 -7.55 0.25
N VAL A 70 -12.43 -7.76 0.22
CA VAL A 70 -11.46 -6.70 -0.06
C VAL A 70 -10.84 -6.94 -1.43
N THR A 71 -10.89 -5.94 -2.30
CA THR A 71 -10.17 -5.94 -3.58
C THR A 71 -9.14 -4.83 -3.59
N ILE A 72 -7.96 -5.12 -4.16
CA ILE A 72 -6.92 -4.13 -4.42
C ILE A 72 -6.52 -4.25 -5.88
N ALA A 73 -6.62 -3.15 -6.62
CA ALA A 73 -6.14 -3.05 -7.99
C ALA A 73 -5.13 -1.91 -8.09
N GLU A 74 -3.97 -2.18 -8.67
CA GLU A 74 -2.97 -1.17 -8.98
C GLU A 74 -2.73 -1.12 -10.50
N GLN A 75 -2.84 0.07 -11.06
CA GLN A 75 -2.77 0.31 -12.51
C GLN A 75 -1.83 1.47 -12.83
N GLY A 76 -1.54 1.66 -14.12
CA GLY A 76 -0.68 2.73 -14.62
C GLY A 76 0.77 2.31 -14.84
N TRP A 77 1.13 1.06 -14.59
CA TRP A 77 2.44 0.49 -14.91
C TRP A 77 2.75 0.62 -16.40
N HIS A 78 3.95 1.09 -16.73
CA HIS A 78 4.43 1.09 -18.11
C HIS A 78 4.60 -0.33 -18.65
N GLU A 79 4.39 -0.50 -19.95
CA GLU A 79 4.67 -1.77 -20.62
C GLU A 79 6.17 -2.10 -20.64
N GLY A 80 6.47 -3.39 -20.76
CA GLY A 80 7.84 -3.92 -20.81
C GLY A 80 8.27 -4.61 -19.51
N GLU A 81 9.44 -5.23 -19.56
CA GLU A 81 9.93 -6.14 -18.50
C GLU A 81 10.05 -5.45 -17.13
N VAL A 82 10.51 -4.19 -17.10
CA VAL A 82 10.69 -3.43 -15.86
C VAL A 82 9.35 -3.15 -15.19
N GLY A 83 8.39 -2.60 -15.92
CA GLY A 83 7.05 -2.30 -15.41
C GLY A 83 6.32 -3.55 -14.96
N LEU A 84 6.41 -4.65 -15.74
CA LEU A 84 5.83 -5.94 -15.38
C LEU A 84 6.42 -6.49 -14.08
N LYS A 85 7.75 -6.46 -13.94
CA LYS A 85 8.40 -6.93 -12.71
C LYS A 85 7.98 -6.11 -11.49
N LYS A 86 7.89 -4.78 -11.65
CA LYS A 86 7.46 -3.87 -10.58
C LYS A 86 5.98 -4.04 -10.22
N SER A 87 5.11 -4.31 -11.19
CA SER A 87 3.70 -4.58 -10.93
C SER A 87 3.49 -5.85 -10.10
N TYR A 88 4.23 -6.92 -10.41
CA TYR A 88 4.16 -8.15 -9.61
C TYR A 88 4.75 -7.97 -8.21
N LEU A 89 5.88 -7.25 -8.08
CA LEU A 89 6.46 -6.95 -6.77
C LEU A 89 5.48 -6.19 -5.86
N ASN A 90 4.74 -5.21 -6.41
CA ASN A 90 3.71 -4.50 -5.65
C ASN A 90 2.50 -5.39 -5.35
N CYS A 91 2.07 -6.23 -6.30
CA CYS A 91 1.01 -7.22 -6.09
C CYS A 91 1.32 -8.17 -4.91
N GLU A 92 2.57 -8.63 -4.80
CA GLU A 92 3.06 -9.43 -3.67
C GLU A 92 3.00 -8.64 -2.35
N GLY A 93 3.45 -7.38 -2.37
CA GLY A 93 3.36 -6.48 -1.21
C GLY A 93 1.92 -6.25 -0.72
N TRP A 94 0.97 -6.07 -1.64
CA TRP A 94 -0.46 -5.95 -1.33
C TRP A 94 -1.04 -7.23 -0.75
N SER A 95 -0.68 -8.38 -1.34
CA SER A 95 -1.11 -9.69 -0.84
C SER A 95 -0.60 -9.93 0.59
N GLN A 96 0.65 -9.57 0.86
CA GLN A 96 1.26 -9.66 2.18
C GLN A 96 0.58 -8.71 3.19
N MET A 97 0.26 -7.48 2.78
CA MET A 97 -0.50 -6.53 3.59
C MET A 97 -1.83 -7.12 4.05
N LEU A 98 -2.59 -7.72 3.13
CA LEU A 98 -3.88 -8.35 3.43
C LEU A 98 -3.71 -9.53 4.40
N ALA A 99 -2.69 -10.37 4.22
CA ALA A 99 -2.40 -11.48 5.14
C ALA A 99 -2.08 -10.98 6.56
N PHE A 100 -1.28 -9.92 6.68
CA PHE A 100 -0.92 -9.32 7.97
C PHE A 100 -2.12 -8.66 8.64
N MET A 101 -2.99 -8.01 7.87
CA MET A 101 -4.21 -7.39 8.38
C MET A 101 -5.19 -8.45 8.87
N LYS A 102 -5.38 -9.54 8.12
CA LYS A 102 -6.23 -10.66 8.51
C LYS A 102 -5.76 -11.30 9.82
N ALA A 103 -4.46 -11.61 9.94
CA ALA A 103 -3.90 -12.19 11.16
C ALA A 103 -4.10 -11.29 12.40
N TYR A 104 -3.96 -9.97 12.21
CA TYR A 104 -4.18 -9.01 13.28
C TYR A 104 -5.66 -8.90 13.66
N LEU A 105 -6.57 -8.76 12.69
CA LEU A 105 -8.00 -8.58 12.96
C LEU A 105 -8.66 -9.83 13.56
N GLU A 106 -8.26 -11.03 13.12
CA GLU A 106 -8.88 -12.28 13.56
C GLU A 106 -8.26 -12.87 14.82
N TYR A 107 -6.95 -12.68 15.02
CA TYR A 107 -6.20 -13.37 16.07
C TYR A 107 -5.34 -12.45 16.94
N GLY A 108 -5.32 -11.13 16.68
CA GLY A 108 -4.46 -10.20 17.40
C GLY A 108 -2.96 -10.39 17.14
N ILE A 109 -2.59 -11.14 16.10
CA ILE A 109 -1.18 -11.44 15.77
C ILE A 109 -0.61 -10.35 14.88
N ASN A 110 0.44 -9.67 15.35
CA ASN A 110 1.19 -8.71 14.54
C ASN A 110 2.30 -9.42 13.74
N LEU A 111 1.99 -9.85 12.52
CA LEU A 111 2.96 -10.52 11.65
C LEU A 111 4.09 -9.62 11.15
N ARG A 112 3.99 -8.28 11.33
CA ARG A 112 5.08 -7.36 10.99
C ARG A 112 6.14 -7.28 12.09
N ASP A 113 5.81 -7.69 13.31
CA ASP A 113 6.78 -7.72 14.40
C ASP A 113 7.88 -8.75 14.10
N GLY A 114 9.13 -8.28 14.06
CA GLY A 114 10.28 -9.11 13.71
C GLY A 114 10.38 -9.56 12.24
N TYR A 115 9.45 -9.18 11.34
CA TYR A 115 9.50 -9.55 9.92
C TYR A 115 10.49 -8.66 9.14
N TYR A 116 10.44 -7.34 9.35
CA TYR A 116 11.34 -6.38 8.71
C TYR A 116 12.42 -5.90 9.69
N ARG A 117 13.25 -6.79 10.23
CA ARG A 117 14.22 -6.42 11.29
C ARG A 117 15.19 -5.30 10.89
N SER A 118 15.61 -5.24 9.63
CA SER A 118 16.45 -4.14 9.11
C SER A 118 15.65 -2.84 9.08
N GLU A 119 14.48 -2.85 8.43
CA GLU A 119 13.63 -1.66 8.35
C GLU A 119 13.24 -1.15 9.74
N MET A 120 12.83 -2.06 10.65
CA MET A 120 12.44 -1.82 12.05
C MET A 120 13.57 -1.27 12.95
N LYS A 121 14.81 -1.25 12.46
CA LYS A 121 15.96 -0.60 13.09
C LYS A 121 16.37 0.71 12.41
N GLY A 122 15.68 1.10 11.34
CA GLY A 122 16.06 2.24 10.49
C GLY A 122 17.24 1.94 9.57
N GLU A 123 17.57 0.67 9.37
CA GLU A 123 18.60 0.22 8.45
C GLU A 123 17.95 -0.11 7.09
N PRO A 124 18.55 0.25 5.95
CA PRO A 124 18.08 -0.21 4.65
C PRO A 124 18.06 -1.74 4.61
N ALA A 125 17.03 -2.32 3.97
CA ALA A 125 16.97 -3.75 3.69
C ALA A 125 18.00 -4.17 2.64
#